data_AF-A0A7Z0I140-F1
#
_entry.id   AF-A0A7Z0I140-F1
#
_cell.length_a   1.000
_cell.length_b   1.000
_cell.length_c   1.000
_cell.angle_alpha   90.00
_cell.angle_beta   90.00
_cell.angle_gamma   90.00
#
_symmetry.space_group_name_H-M   'P 1'
#
loop_
_entity.id
_entity.type
_entity.pdbx_description
1 polymer ?
#
loop_
_entity_poly.entity_id
_entity_poly.type
_entity_poly.pdbx_seq_one_letter_code
_entity_poly.pdbx_strand_id
1 'polypeptide(L)'
;MIACAAVLGACQTADMPMEVTRGLGTAEVTQISDRQAHGCWGHTDVPGQSLVQTPCPEDVTPAFIESLQRALSVRGYMAPEITGDADDRTRAAVQAYQAARGFNSPILSLQTARELGLVPYDASEF
;
A
#
# COMPACT_ATOMS: atom_id res chain seq x y z
N MET A 1 -17.46 -2.29 -75.93
CA MET A 1 -18.92 -2.50 -75.71
C MET A 1 -19.28 -3.89 -76.24
N ILE A 2 -20.25 -4.57 -75.61
CA ILE A 2 -20.52 -6.03 -75.53
C ILE A 2 -19.77 -6.63 -74.31
N ALA A 3 -20.32 -6.88 -73.11
CA ALA A 3 -21.59 -7.39 -72.56
C ALA A 3 -21.55 -8.91 -72.19
N CYS A 4 -21.94 -9.17 -70.94
CA CYS A 4 -21.83 -10.38 -70.10
C CYS A 4 -22.13 -11.74 -70.76
N ALA A 5 -21.35 -12.78 -70.42
CA ALA A 5 -21.73 -14.19 -70.58
C ALA A 5 -21.40 -14.99 -69.31
N ALA A 6 -22.44 -15.56 -68.72
CA ALA A 6 -22.40 -16.46 -67.58
C ALA A 6 -21.72 -17.80 -67.90
N VAL A 7 -21.17 -18.47 -66.89
CA VAL A 7 -21.35 -19.90 -66.54
C VAL A 7 -20.35 -20.27 -65.43
N LEU A 8 -20.92 -20.62 -64.26
CA LEU A 8 -20.50 -21.62 -63.28
C LEU A 8 -19.01 -21.97 -63.16
N GLY A 9 -18.44 -21.75 -61.97
CA GLY A 9 -17.15 -22.33 -61.60
C GLY A 9 -16.61 -21.87 -60.25
N ALA A 10 -17.27 -22.25 -59.15
CA ALA A 10 -16.61 -22.25 -57.85
C ALA A 10 -15.47 -23.27 -57.90
N CYS A 11 -14.23 -22.81 -57.88
CA CYS A 11 -13.06 -23.67 -57.73
C CYS A 11 -11.95 -22.88 -57.04
N GLN A 12 -11.99 -22.80 -55.71
CA GLN A 12 -10.85 -23.27 -54.91
C GLN A 12 -11.23 -23.23 -53.43
N THR A 13 -11.17 -24.41 -52.81
CA THR A 13 -10.75 -24.53 -51.41
C THR A 13 -9.33 -24.00 -51.32
N ALA A 14 -9.17 -22.79 -50.78
CA ALA A 14 -7.88 -22.27 -50.40
C ALA A 14 -7.91 -22.07 -48.89
N ASP A 15 -7.25 -22.99 -48.21
CA ASP A 15 -6.28 -22.67 -47.17
C ASP A 15 -6.75 -21.65 -46.13
N MET A 16 -7.30 -22.16 -45.03
CA MET A 16 -7.44 -21.40 -43.79
C MET A 16 -6.04 -21.02 -43.31
N PRO A 17 -5.65 -19.73 -43.32
CA PRO A 17 -4.44 -19.34 -42.62
C PRO A 17 -4.67 -19.60 -41.14
N MET A 18 -3.72 -20.29 -40.51
CA MET A 18 -3.54 -20.27 -39.07
C MET A 18 -3.44 -18.81 -38.61
N GLU A 19 -4.55 -18.24 -38.16
CA GLU A 19 -4.54 -17.02 -37.39
C GLU A 19 -3.87 -17.35 -36.06
N VAL A 20 -2.55 -17.18 -36.03
CA VAL A 20 -1.82 -16.86 -34.81
C VAL A 20 -2.44 -15.57 -34.30
N THR A 21 -3.50 -15.73 -33.52
CA THR A 21 -4.07 -14.68 -32.72
C THR A 21 -2.93 -14.19 -31.83
N ARG A 22 -2.31 -13.07 -32.22
CA ARG A 22 -1.61 -12.20 -31.28
C ARG A 22 -2.67 -11.66 -30.34
N GLY A 23 -3.09 -12.50 -29.41
CA GLY A 23 -3.67 -12.06 -28.16
C GLY A 23 -2.56 -11.40 -27.36
N LEU A 24 -2.21 -10.16 -27.70
CA LEU A 24 -1.81 -9.22 -26.66
C LEU A 24 -3.09 -8.87 -25.89
N GLY A 25 -3.62 -9.87 -25.18
CA GLY A 25 -4.57 -9.65 -24.12
C GLY A 25 -3.75 -9.05 -22.98
N THR A 26 -3.93 -7.76 -22.73
CA THR A 26 -3.45 -7.06 -21.53
C THR A 26 -4.14 -7.55 -20.24
N ALA A 27 -4.67 -8.77 -20.22
CA ALA A 27 -5.59 -9.27 -19.21
C ALA A 27 -4.95 -10.18 -18.15
N GLU A 28 -3.64 -10.47 -18.22
CA GLU A 28 -2.98 -11.37 -17.25
C GLU A 28 -1.82 -10.70 -16.49
N VAL A 29 -2.02 -9.45 -16.06
CA VAL A 29 -1.18 -8.81 -15.03
C VAL A 29 -1.99 -8.54 -13.74
N THR A 30 -3.29 -8.80 -13.74
CA THR A 30 -4.18 -8.40 -12.64
C THR A 30 -4.20 -9.37 -11.46
N GLN A 31 -3.74 -10.63 -11.61
CA GLN A 31 -3.87 -11.63 -10.52
C GLN A 31 -2.64 -11.83 -9.63
N ILE A 32 -1.56 -11.08 -9.84
CA ILE A 32 -0.38 -11.09 -8.94
C ILE A 32 -0.47 -9.99 -7.86
N SER A 33 -1.48 -9.10 -7.91
CA SER A 33 -1.48 -7.85 -7.14
C SER A 33 -2.58 -7.71 -6.06
N ASP A 34 -3.32 -8.78 -5.72
CA ASP A 34 -4.56 -8.58 -4.93
C ASP A 34 -4.53 -9.06 -3.48
N ARG A 35 -3.46 -9.71 -2.99
CA ARG A 35 -3.40 -10.17 -1.59
C ARG A 35 -2.16 -9.83 -0.76
N GLN A 36 -1.20 -9.06 -1.32
CA GLN A 36 0.08 -8.78 -0.65
C GLN A 36 0.33 -7.27 -0.42
N ALA A 37 -0.69 -6.42 -0.57
CA ALA A 37 -0.58 -4.96 -0.47
C ALA A 37 -1.47 -4.33 0.62
N HIS A 38 -1.90 -5.07 1.64
CA HIS A 38 -2.87 -4.59 2.65
C HIS A 38 -2.26 -3.71 3.75
N GLY A 39 -1.28 -2.87 3.42
CA GLY A 39 -0.60 -2.01 4.39
C GLY A 39 -0.50 -0.58 3.90
N CYS A 40 -0.71 0.38 4.79
CA CYS A 40 -0.40 1.77 4.52
C CYS A 40 1.09 2.02 4.72
N TRP A 41 1.68 2.77 3.78
CA TRP A 41 3.12 3.04 3.75
C TRP A 41 3.36 4.55 3.76
N GLY A 42 4.25 5.00 4.64
CA GLY A 42 4.74 6.37 4.70
C GLY A 42 6.11 6.52 4.02
N HIS A 43 6.36 7.70 3.45
CA HIS A 43 7.68 8.07 2.95
C HIS A 43 8.50 8.71 4.08
N THR A 44 9.74 8.29 4.27
CA THR A 44 10.67 8.93 5.20
C THR A 44 11.66 9.82 4.44
N ASP A 45 12.17 10.88 5.05
CA ASP A 45 13.11 11.82 4.40
C ASP A 45 14.54 11.27 4.19
N VAL A 46 14.77 9.97 4.37
CA VAL A 46 16.08 9.34 4.16
C VAL A 46 16.30 8.94 2.69
N PRO A 47 17.45 9.28 2.06
CA PRO A 47 17.74 8.93 0.67
C PRO A 47 17.95 7.42 0.48
N GLY A 48 17.29 6.82 -0.52
CA GLY A 48 17.44 5.39 -0.86
C GLY A 48 16.16 4.52 -0.76
N GLN A 49 14.98 5.13 -0.59
CA GLN A 49 13.67 4.46 -0.55
C GLN A 49 13.51 3.42 0.57
N SER A 50 13.52 3.87 1.83
CA SER A 50 13.00 3.06 2.94
C SER A 50 11.55 3.44 3.21
N LEU A 51 10.63 2.79 2.49
CA LEU A 51 9.21 2.83 2.82
C LEU A 51 9.04 2.23 4.22
N VAL A 52 8.35 2.96 5.10
CA VAL A 52 8.00 2.46 6.42
C VAL A 52 6.51 2.17 6.43
N GLN A 53 6.13 0.98 6.89
CA GLN A 53 4.72 0.68 7.09
C GLN A 53 4.23 1.53 8.27
N THR A 54 3.09 2.20 8.10
CA THR A 54 2.49 3.08 9.11
C THR A 54 1.05 2.65 9.38
N PRO A 55 0.45 3.05 10.51
CA PRO A 55 -1.00 3.01 10.64
C PRO A 55 -1.68 3.72 9.47
N CYS A 56 -2.80 3.17 9.03
CA CYS A 56 -3.57 3.75 7.93
C CYS A 56 -4.21 5.08 8.36
N PRO A 57 -4.26 6.09 7.49
CA PRO A 57 -4.75 7.42 7.85
C PRO A 57 -6.20 7.40 8.33
N GLU A 58 -7.03 6.48 7.83
CA GLU A 58 -8.40 6.25 8.29
C GLU A 58 -8.50 5.76 9.75
N ASP A 59 -7.48 5.07 10.24
CA ASP A 59 -7.42 4.55 11.61
C ASP A 59 -6.79 5.56 12.59
N VAL A 60 -6.04 6.54 12.07
CA VAL A 60 -5.40 7.60 12.85
C VAL A 60 -6.44 8.68 13.20
N THR A 61 -7.30 8.34 14.15
CA THR A 61 -8.31 9.23 14.72
C THR A 61 -7.76 10.04 15.91
N PRO A 62 -8.45 11.11 16.36
CA PRO A 62 -8.05 11.80 17.59
C PRO A 62 -7.94 10.86 18.81
N ALA A 63 -8.86 9.89 18.95
CA ALA A 63 -8.81 8.90 20.03
C ALA A 63 -7.59 7.96 19.93
N PHE A 64 -7.16 7.64 18.71
CA PHE A 64 -5.91 6.92 18.47
C PHE A 64 -4.71 7.77 18.92
N ILE A 65 -4.69 9.05 18.55
CA ILE A 65 -3.61 9.99 18.92
C ILE A 65 -3.57 10.19 20.44
N GLU A 66 -4.71 10.33 21.12
CA GLU A 66 -4.74 10.41 22.57
C GLU A 66 -4.14 9.16 23.23
N SER A 67 -4.42 7.99 22.67
CA SER A 67 -3.89 6.71 23.15
C SER A 67 -2.38 6.62 22.93
N LEU A 68 -1.90 7.11 21.77
CA LEU A 68 -0.47 7.28 21.49
C LEU A 68 0.20 8.21 22.51
N GLN A 69 -0.37 9.39 22.74
CA GLN A 69 0.16 10.37 23.70
C GLN A 69 0.20 9.79 25.13
N ARG A 70 -0.84 9.08 25.57
CA ARG A 70 -0.86 8.36 26.86
C ARG A 70 0.26 7.31 26.93
N ALA A 71 0.40 6.50 25.89
CA ALA A 71 1.41 5.45 25.84
C ALA A 71 2.84 6.02 25.90
N LEU A 72 3.10 7.14 25.22
CA LEU A 72 4.38 7.85 25.24
C LEU A 72 4.64 8.54 26.59
N SER A 73 3.61 9.15 27.18
CA SER A 73 3.74 9.87 28.45
C SER A 73 4.06 8.94 29.62
N VAL A 74 3.37 7.80 29.73
CA VAL A 74 3.66 6.78 30.77
C VAL A 74 5.10 6.25 30.67
N ARG A 75 5.68 6.28 29.47
CA ARG A 75 7.05 5.84 29.20
C ARG A 75 8.09 6.97 29.31
N GLY A 76 7.66 8.20 29.65
CA GLY A 76 8.56 9.34 29.86
C GLY A 76 9.01 10.08 28.59
N TYR A 77 8.40 9.82 27.43
CA TYR A 77 8.77 10.46 26.17
C TYR A 77 7.96 11.74 25.86
N MET A 78 6.89 12.00 26.61
CA MET A 78 6.02 13.16 26.41
C MET A 78 5.44 13.67 27.73
N ALA A 79 5.23 14.99 27.83
CA ALA A 79 4.48 15.60 28.93
C ALA A 79 3.03 15.07 28.98
N PRO A 80 2.37 15.03 30.17
CA PRO A 80 1.08 14.38 30.36
C PRO A 80 -0.12 15.11 29.73
N GLU A 81 0.11 16.19 28.97
CA GLU A 81 -0.95 16.89 28.26
C GLU A 81 -1.38 16.08 27.04
N ILE A 82 -2.60 15.55 27.09
CA ILE A 82 -3.22 14.75 26.03
C ILE A 82 -4.19 15.66 25.26
N THR A 83 -3.90 15.93 24.00
CA THR A 83 -4.68 16.83 23.13
C THR A 83 -5.47 16.07 22.06
N GLY A 84 -5.05 14.86 21.70
CA GLY A 84 -5.59 14.14 20.55
C GLY A 84 -5.11 14.70 19.20
N ASP A 85 -4.22 15.69 19.20
CA ASP A 85 -3.65 16.30 17.99
C ASP A 85 -2.25 15.74 17.70
N ALA A 86 -2.01 15.33 16.45
CA ALA A 86 -0.69 14.85 15.99
C ALA A 86 0.25 16.03 15.70
N ASP A 87 0.50 16.87 16.69
CA ASP A 87 1.31 18.09 16.62
C ASP A 87 2.83 17.84 16.65
N ASP A 88 3.63 18.92 16.61
CA ASP A 88 5.10 18.84 16.67
C ASP A 88 5.59 18.16 17.94
N ARG A 89 4.90 18.35 19.07
CA ARG A 89 5.25 17.72 20.34
C ARG A 89 5.06 16.21 20.26
N THR A 90 3.93 15.76 19.71
CA THR A 90 3.62 14.35 19.51
C THR A 90 4.62 13.71 18.55
N ARG A 91 4.94 14.38 17.43
CA ARG A 91 5.96 13.93 16.47
C ARG A 91 7.36 13.81 17.09
N ALA A 92 7.77 14.80 17.88
CA ALA A 92 9.07 14.76 18.58
C ALA A 92 9.14 13.61 19.60
N ALA A 93 8.05 13.37 20.33
CA ALA A 93 7.96 12.25 21.27
C ALA A 93 8.02 10.89 20.56
N VAL A 94 7.32 10.73 19.43
CA VAL A 94 7.42 9.54 18.57
C VAL A 94 8.86 9.35 18.09
N GLN A 95 9.49 10.41 17.56
CA GLN A 95 10.87 10.34 17.10
C GLN A 95 11.83 9.91 18.20
N ALA A 96 11.72 10.48 19.40
CA ALA A 96 12.56 10.10 20.54
C ALA A 96 12.34 8.64 20.96
N TYR A 97 11.09 8.18 20.99
CA TYR A 97 10.75 6.78 21.32
C TYR A 97 11.35 5.79 20.32
N GLN A 98 11.24 6.10 19.03
CA GLN A 98 11.75 5.24 17.96
C GLN A 98 13.27 5.31 17.83
N ALA A 99 13.88 6.48 18.04
CA ALA A 99 15.33 6.65 18.00
C ALA A 99 16.02 5.81 19.08
N ALA A 100 15.42 5.70 20.27
CA ALA A 100 15.90 4.80 21.32
C ALA A 100 15.89 3.30 20.92
N ARG A 101 15.18 2.94 19.84
CA ARG A 101 15.09 1.60 19.25
C ARG A 101 15.83 1.49 17.91
N GLY A 102 16.60 2.50 17.53
CA GLY A 102 17.38 2.51 16.29
C GLY A 102 16.63 3.01 15.06
N PHE A 103 15.41 3.53 15.20
CA PHE A 103 14.64 4.12 14.09
C PHE A 103 14.40 5.61 14.32
N ASN A 104 15.23 6.48 13.74
CA ASN A 104 15.13 7.92 13.97
C ASN A 104 14.22 8.60 12.91
N SER A 105 12.90 8.51 13.10
CA SER A 105 11.91 9.18 12.26
C SER A 105 10.76 9.74 13.10
N PRO A 106 10.19 10.91 12.75
CA PRO A 106 8.97 11.41 13.38
C PRO A 106 7.69 10.70 12.92
N ILE A 107 7.77 9.84 11.90
CA ILE A 107 6.64 9.06 11.39
C ILE A 107 6.46 7.82 12.27
N LEU A 108 5.25 7.62 12.80
CA LEU A 108 4.91 6.43 13.59
C LEU A 108 4.91 5.19 12.71
N SER A 109 5.87 4.28 12.91
CA SER A 109 5.87 2.99 12.22
C SER A 109 4.77 2.07 12.78
N LEU A 110 4.26 1.17 11.94
CA LEU A 110 3.27 0.17 12.34
C LEU A 110 3.85 -0.76 13.42
N GLN A 111 5.14 -1.10 13.31
CA GLN A 111 5.84 -1.86 14.35
C GLN A 111 5.80 -1.13 15.70
N THR A 112 6.16 0.16 15.73
CA THR A 112 6.10 0.98 16.95
C THR A 112 4.67 1.07 17.50
N ALA A 113 3.68 1.24 16.62
CA ALA A 113 2.28 1.29 17.02
C ALA A 113 1.81 -0.03 17.67
N ARG A 114 2.25 -1.18 17.14
CA ARG A 114 2.02 -2.51 17.74
C ARG A 114 2.73 -2.66 19.08
N GLU A 115 4.00 -2.25 19.18
CA GLU A 115 4.77 -2.28 20.44
C GLU A 115 4.14 -1.41 21.55
N LEU A 116 3.51 -0.30 21.17
CA LEU A 116 2.78 0.58 22.08
C LEU A 116 1.38 0.04 22.44
N GLY A 117 0.93 -1.03 21.79
CA GLY A 117 -0.40 -1.63 21.99
C GLY A 117 -1.53 -0.85 21.33
N LEU A 118 -1.23 -0.04 20.30
CA LEU A 118 -2.20 0.80 19.60
C LEU A 118 -2.87 0.07 18.44
N VAL A 119 -2.19 -0.92 17.86
CA VAL A 119 -2.67 -1.71 16.71
C VAL A 119 -2.50 -3.19 17.05
N PRO A 120 -3.53 -4.03 16.84
CA PRO A 120 -3.41 -5.47 17.03
C PRO A 120 -2.52 -6.11 15.96
N TYR A 121 -2.04 -7.32 16.24
CA TYR A 121 -1.55 -8.21 15.19
C TYR A 121 -2.73 -8.91 14.56
N ASP A 122 -2.72 -9.08 13.25
CA ASP A 122 -3.79 -9.77 12.55
C ASP A 122 -3.65 -11.28 12.74
N ALA A 123 -4.77 -11.95 13.02
CA ALA A 123 -4.77 -13.40 13.21
C ALA A 123 -4.36 -14.18 11.95
N SER A 124 -4.44 -13.55 10.77
CA SER A 124 -3.99 -14.11 9.49
C SER A 124 -2.47 -13.99 9.25
N GLU A 125 -1.74 -13.29 10.13
CA GLU A 125 -0.26 -13.24 10.08
C GLU A 125 0.38 -14.54 10.63
N PHE A 126 -0.42 -15.49 11.12
CA PHE A 126 -0.01 -16.76 11.74
C PHE A 126 -0.36 -17.98 10.90
#